data_AF-A0A949WHK3-F1
#
_entry.id   AF-A0A949WHK3-F1
#
_cell.length_a   1.000
_cell.length_b   1.000
_cell.length_c   1.000
_cell.angle_alpha   90.00
_cell.angle_beta   90.00
_cell.angle_gamma   90.00
#
_symmetry.space_group_name_H-M   'P 1'
#
loop_
_entity.id
_entity.type
_entity.pdbx_description
1 polymer ?
#
loop_
_entity_poly.entity_id
_entity_poly.type
_entity_poly.pdbx_seq_one_letter_code
_entity_poly.pdbx_strand_id
1 'polypeptide(L)'
;MKQQFITNLKNGKISAAQNRKELAELVKQGGIFSPLAEHIKADLKLQHHWVSHYFFSKVNLLANNFSQELCEHLIQVKERLQQIPEQGFAVENMTETVNTTTNFTQETPKANQYVEPDLSRYIPNSKLKGYIDAQDVSAIRAFLFAELSDFRLTIEELIQAVFYVEKNAKGVFEEYKTSAFIAEIEQDESKWNGRYFNLQQGDLNLNFALVRFFHLVNVRETLMKKGDPDFQQIKVERKEPQVQTQAGSQRTASQSTPRSQTGQPARQTKEQSTNNSNSKVLAAILAVGGLVALALWKLFH
;
A
#
# COMPACT_ATOMS: atom_id res chain seq x y z
N MET A 1 2.93 -13.99 -20.58
CA MET A 1 2.58 -15.15 -19.75
C MET A 1 2.37 -14.80 -18.27
N LYS A 2 3.33 -14.14 -17.59
CA LYS A 2 3.12 -13.62 -16.21
C LYS A 2 1.83 -12.80 -16.05
N GLN A 3 1.62 -11.81 -16.92
CA GLN A 3 0.43 -10.95 -16.82
C GLN A 3 -0.88 -11.70 -17.08
N GLN A 4 -0.87 -12.67 -18.00
CA GLN A 4 -2.03 -13.52 -18.25
C GLN A 4 -2.36 -14.36 -17.02
N PHE A 5 -1.34 -14.97 -16.40
CA PHE A 5 -1.52 -15.73 -15.16
C PHE A 5 -2.09 -14.86 -14.03
N ILE A 6 -1.54 -13.65 -13.80
CA ILE A 6 -2.04 -12.74 -12.77
C ILE A 6 -3.49 -12.32 -13.05
N THR A 7 -3.82 -12.04 -14.31
CA THR A 7 -5.20 -11.70 -14.74
C THR A 7 -6.15 -12.87 -14.46
N ASN A 8 -5.76 -14.08 -14.83
CA ASN A 8 -6.55 -15.27 -14.60
C ASN A 8 -6.68 -15.61 -13.11
N LEU A 9 -5.63 -15.35 -12.33
CA LEU A 9 -5.63 -15.54 -10.88
C LEU A 9 -6.64 -14.59 -10.22
N LYS A 10 -6.67 -13.31 -10.62
CA LYS A 10 -7.66 -12.31 -10.16
C LYS A 10 -9.10 -12.67 -10.53
N ASN A 11 -9.31 -13.37 -11.65
CA ASN A 11 -10.64 -13.75 -12.10
C ASN A 11 -11.21 -14.88 -11.22
N GLY A 12 -12.12 -14.54 -10.31
CA GLY A 12 -12.72 -15.50 -9.38
C GLY A 12 -13.54 -16.61 -10.04
N LYS A 13 -13.95 -16.46 -11.31
CA LYS A 13 -14.64 -17.49 -12.10
C LYS A 13 -13.71 -18.58 -12.62
N ILE A 14 -12.41 -18.27 -12.81
CA ILE A 14 -11.40 -19.26 -13.22
C ILE A 14 -11.06 -20.10 -12.00
N SER A 15 -11.14 -21.42 -12.11
CA SER A 15 -10.87 -22.32 -10.98
C SER A 15 -9.42 -22.25 -10.51
N ALA A 16 -9.20 -22.40 -9.21
CA ALA A 16 -7.86 -22.52 -8.63
C ALA A 16 -7.07 -23.70 -9.26
N ALA A 17 -7.77 -24.78 -9.64
CA ALA A 17 -7.19 -25.89 -10.37
C ALA A 17 -6.64 -25.47 -11.74
N GLN A 18 -7.33 -24.59 -12.47
CA GLN A 18 -6.85 -24.05 -13.72
C GLN A 18 -5.61 -23.16 -13.50
N ASN A 19 -5.62 -22.28 -12.50
CA ASN A 19 -4.43 -21.48 -12.18
C ASN A 19 -3.24 -22.35 -11.74
N ARG A 20 -3.48 -23.49 -11.08
CA ARG A 20 -2.43 -24.45 -10.73
C ARG A 20 -1.78 -25.07 -11.99
N LYS A 21 -2.57 -25.35 -13.03
CA LYS A 21 -2.04 -25.80 -14.34
C LYS A 21 -1.22 -24.71 -15.02
N GLU A 22 -1.73 -23.48 -15.05
CA GLU A 22 -1.03 -22.32 -15.63
C GLU A 22 0.32 -22.06 -14.93
N LEU A 23 0.37 -22.16 -13.60
CA LEU A 23 1.62 -22.02 -12.84
C LEU A 23 2.61 -23.15 -13.17
N ALA A 24 2.14 -24.40 -13.28
CA ALA A 24 2.98 -25.52 -13.65
C ALA A 24 3.55 -25.37 -15.08
N GLU A 25 2.78 -24.82 -16.02
CA GLU A 25 3.27 -24.50 -17.37
C GLU A 25 4.32 -23.39 -17.34
N LEU A 26 4.11 -22.33 -16.56
CA LEU A 26 5.12 -21.27 -16.36
C LEU A 26 6.44 -21.82 -15.82
N VAL A 27 6.39 -22.73 -14.84
CA VAL A 27 7.58 -23.38 -14.29
C VAL A 27 8.28 -24.24 -15.36
N LYS A 28 7.54 -25.06 -16.11
CA LYS A 28 8.09 -25.92 -17.18
C LYS A 28 8.78 -25.14 -18.30
N GLN A 29 8.27 -23.95 -18.62
CA GLN A 29 8.82 -23.09 -19.67
C GLN A 29 10.00 -22.23 -19.18
N GLY A 30 10.48 -22.43 -17.94
CA GLY A 30 11.60 -21.67 -17.39
C GLY A 30 11.21 -20.24 -16.96
N GLY A 31 9.99 -20.05 -16.46
CA GLY A 31 9.53 -18.75 -15.95
C GLY A 31 10.50 -18.14 -14.94
N ILE A 32 10.77 -16.84 -15.08
CA ILE A 32 11.65 -16.11 -14.16
C ILE A 32 10.85 -15.79 -12.89
N PHE A 33 11.11 -16.55 -11.83
CA PHE A 33 10.58 -16.30 -10.50
C PHE A 33 11.64 -15.62 -9.63
N SER A 34 11.23 -14.60 -8.89
CA SER A 34 12.07 -14.04 -7.84
C SER A 34 11.95 -14.89 -6.57
N PRO A 35 12.96 -14.96 -5.70
CA PRO A 35 12.79 -15.48 -4.35
C PRO A 35 11.67 -14.73 -3.63
N LEU A 36 10.87 -15.40 -2.80
CA LEU A 36 9.90 -14.72 -1.95
C LEU A 36 10.63 -13.77 -1.00
N ALA A 37 10.24 -12.50 -1.03
CA ALA A 37 10.84 -11.51 -0.14
C ALA A 37 10.44 -11.80 1.32
N GLU A 38 11.40 -11.79 2.24
CA GLU A 38 11.17 -12.15 3.65
C GLU A 38 10.05 -11.35 4.33
N HIS A 39 9.93 -10.06 4.00
CA HIS A 39 8.85 -9.22 4.53
C HIS A 39 7.46 -9.65 4.04
N ILE A 40 7.35 -10.15 2.81
CA ILE A 40 6.08 -10.69 2.28
C ILE A 40 5.79 -12.02 2.96
N LYS A 41 6.81 -12.87 3.12
CA LYS A 41 6.70 -14.16 3.81
C LYS A 41 6.17 -13.98 5.24
N ALA A 42 6.69 -13.01 5.98
CA ALA A 42 6.23 -12.69 7.34
C ALA A 42 4.78 -12.19 7.40
N ASP A 43 4.27 -11.62 6.29
CA ASP A 43 2.92 -11.07 6.18
C ASP A 43 1.89 -12.08 5.62
N LEU A 44 2.35 -13.27 5.17
CA LEU A 44 1.43 -14.35 4.78
C LEU A 44 0.74 -14.91 6.02
N LYS A 45 -0.58 -14.76 6.06
CA LYS A 45 -1.44 -15.22 7.16
C LYS A 45 -1.92 -16.65 6.93
N LEU A 46 -2.27 -17.30 8.04
CA LEU A 46 -2.88 -18.63 8.08
C LEU A 46 -4.34 -18.62 7.58
N GLN A 47 -4.87 -19.81 7.30
CA GLN A 47 -6.14 -20.02 6.60
C GLN A 47 -7.36 -19.30 7.18
N HIS A 48 -7.44 -19.09 8.49
CA HIS A 48 -8.58 -18.40 9.12
C HIS A 48 -8.62 -16.89 8.81
N HIS A 49 -7.55 -16.33 8.26
CA HIS A 49 -7.50 -14.96 7.74
C HIS A 49 -7.74 -14.90 6.22
N TRP A 50 -8.04 -16.02 5.56
CA TRP A 50 -8.21 -16.07 4.11
C TRP A 50 -9.64 -15.70 3.74
N VAL A 51 -9.78 -14.48 3.24
CA VAL A 51 -11.02 -13.82 2.83
C VAL A 51 -10.74 -13.04 1.54
N SER A 52 -11.78 -12.65 0.80
CA SER A 52 -11.65 -12.02 -0.53
C SER A 52 -10.67 -10.82 -0.52
N HIS A 53 -10.76 -9.95 0.48
CA HIS A 53 -9.86 -8.80 0.62
C HIS A 53 -8.39 -9.20 0.87
N TYR A 54 -8.14 -10.23 1.68
CA TYR A 54 -6.80 -10.75 1.92
C TYR A 54 -6.17 -11.24 0.61
N PHE A 55 -6.96 -11.96 -0.20
CA PHE A 55 -6.53 -12.41 -1.52
C PHE A 55 -6.13 -11.23 -2.42
N PHE A 56 -7.00 -10.24 -2.61
CA PHE A 56 -6.71 -9.12 -3.50
C PHE A 56 -5.54 -8.26 -3.02
N SER A 57 -5.40 -8.05 -1.71
CA SER A 57 -4.22 -7.39 -1.11
C SER A 57 -2.93 -8.12 -1.47
N LYS A 58 -2.87 -9.44 -1.28
CA LYS A 58 -1.67 -10.24 -1.54
C LYS A 58 -1.39 -10.45 -3.03
N VAL A 59 -2.43 -10.53 -3.88
CA VAL A 59 -2.26 -10.60 -5.33
C VAL A 59 -1.56 -9.37 -5.89
N ASN A 60 -1.82 -8.18 -5.34
CA ASN A 60 -1.17 -6.95 -5.83
C ASN A 60 0.35 -6.96 -5.58
N LEU A 61 0.84 -7.75 -4.62
CA LEU A 61 2.28 -7.92 -4.38
C LEU A 61 3.00 -8.64 -5.54
N LEU A 62 2.29 -9.41 -6.38
CA LEU A 62 2.86 -10.11 -7.55
C LEU A 62 3.45 -9.16 -8.61
N ALA A 63 3.03 -7.89 -8.62
CA ALA A 63 3.65 -6.87 -9.46
C ALA A 63 5.13 -6.64 -9.07
N ASN A 64 5.42 -6.71 -7.77
CA ASN A 64 6.71 -6.34 -7.18
C ASN A 64 7.56 -7.53 -6.76
N ASN A 65 6.96 -8.66 -6.41
CA ASN A 65 7.66 -9.90 -6.06
C ASN A 65 6.89 -11.09 -6.64
N PHE A 66 7.20 -11.43 -7.89
CA PHE A 66 6.61 -12.59 -8.55
C PHE A 66 7.41 -13.85 -8.18
N SER A 67 7.16 -14.37 -6.98
CA SER A 67 7.73 -15.63 -6.51
C SER A 67 6.76 -16.79 -6.74
N GLN A 68 7.32 -17.98 -6.95
CA GLN A 68 6.51 -19.19 -7.08
C GLN A 68 5.72 -19.43 -5.78
N GLU A 69 6.35 -19.24 -4.63
CA GLU A 69 5.74 -19.45 -3.30
C GLU A 69 4.53 -18.52 -3.07
N LEU A 70 4.62 -17.25 -3.48
CA LEU A 70 3.48 -16.33 -3.39
C LEU A 70 2.35 -16.73 -4.34
N CYS A 71 2.69 -17.18 -5.55
CA CYS A 71 1.69 -17.68 -6.51
C CYS A 71 0.96 -18.91 -5.95
N GLU A 72 1.68 -19.87 -5.38
CA GLU A 72 1.12 -21.08 -4.77
C GLU A 72 0.22 -20.75 -3.59
N HIS A 73 0.68 -19.86 -2.70
CA HIS A 73 -0.11 -19.38 -1.57
C HIS A 73 -1.42 -18.74 -2.03
N LEU A 74 -1.37 -17.84 -3.02
CA LEU A 74 -2.56 -17.19 -3.56
C LEU A 74 -3.52 -18.17 -4.23
N ILE A 75 -3.02 -19.20 -4.90
CA ILE A 75 -3.87 -20.28 -5.46
C ILE A 75 -4.60 -21.03 -4.33
N GLN A 76 -3.94 -21.32 -3.20
CA GLN A 76 -4.58 -21.97 -2.05
C GLN A 76 -5.65 -21.08 -1.40
N VAL A 77 -5.36 -19.79 -1.25
CA VAL A 77 -6.33 -18.80 -0.77
C VAL A 77 -7.54 -18.78 -1.69
N LYS A 78 -7.33 -18.69 -3.01
CA LYS A 78 -8.39 -18.72 -4.01
C LYS A 78 -9.21 -20.01 -3.94
N GLU A 79 -8.56 -21.17 -3.86
CA GLU A 79 -9.22 -22.47 -3.73
C GLU A 79 -10.16 -22.51 -2.53
N ARG A 80 -9.72 -21.95 -1.39
CA ARG A 80 -10.57 -21.85 -0.20
C ARG A 80 -11.74 -20.88 -0.40
N LEU A 81 -11.50 -19.73 -1.03
CA LEU A 81 -12.55 -18.76 -1.34
C LEU A 81 -13.60 -19.32 -2.32
N GLN A 82 -13.20 -20.19 -3.26
CA GLN A 82 -14.12 -20.84 -4.18
C GLN A 82 -15.01 -21.90 -3.52
N GLN A 83 -14.64 -22.39 -2.33
CA GLN A 83 -15.46 -23.30 -1.53
C GLN A 83 -16.48 -22.57 -0.64
N ILE A 84 -16.35 -21.25 -0.49
CA ILE A 84 -17.23 -20.41 0.33
C ILE A 84 -18.02 -19.53 -0.64
N PRO A 85 -19.37 -19.50 -0.61
CA PRO A 85 -20.19 -18.69 -1.52
C PRO A 85 -20.07 -17.16 -1.38
N GLU A 86 -18.93 -16.61 -0.97
CA GLU A 86 -18.74 -15.18 -0.74
C GLU A 86 -17.93 -14.47 -1.85
N GLN A 87 -18.41 -13.28 -2.21
CA GLN A 87 -17.70 -12.19 -2.90
C GLN A 87 -16.83 -12.58 -4.11
N GLY A 88 -17.48 -13.04 -5.19
CA GLY A 88 -16.87 -13.02 -6.53
C GLY A 88 -16.01 -14.22 -6.92
N PHE A 89 -15.90 -15.24 -6.06
CA PHE A 89 -15.17 -16.49 -6.33
C PHE A 89 -16.08 -17.67 -6.69
N ALA A 90 -17.31 -17.43 -7.15
CA ALA A 90 -18.15 -18.51 -7.65
C ALA A 90 -17.58 -19.06 -8.97
N VAL A 91 -17.17 -20.34 -8.97
CA VAL A 91 -16.86 -21.08 -10.19
C VAL A 91 -18.19 -21.41 -10.87
N GLU A 92 -18.37 -20.99 -12.12
CA GLU A 92 -19.61 -21.25 -12.88
C GLU A 92 -19.79 -22.76 -13.07
N ASN A 93 -20.49 -23.38 -12.10
CA ASN A 93 -21.14 -24.69 -12.17
C ASN A 93 -22.37 -24.75 -11.25
N MET A 94 -22.93 -23.61 -10.88
CA MET A 94 -24.30 -23.50 -10.36
C MET A 94 -24.97 -22.35 -11.08
N THR A 95 -25.96 -22.72 -11.89
CA THR A 95 -26.88 -21.82 -12.58
C THR A 95 -27.53 -20.87 -11.59
N GLU A 96 -27.22 -19.58 -11.71
CA GLU A 96 -28.18 -18.50 -11.46
C GLU A 96 -27.65 -17.22 -12.10
N THR A 97 -28.24 -16.88 -13.23
CA THR A 97 -28.04 -15.61 -13.93
C THR A 97 -28.71 -14.52 -13.11
N VAL A 98 -28.00 -13.95 -12.13
CA VAL A 98 -28.45 -12.70 -11.50
C VAL A 98 -28.02 -11.55 -12.40
N ASN A 99 -28.95 -11.11 -13.25
CA ASN A 99 -28.88 -9.82 -13.92
C ASN A 99 -29.06 -8.73 -12.86
N THR A 100 -28.00 -8.38 -12.14
CA THR A 100 -28.04 -7.23 -11.22
C THR A 100 -27.83 -5.96 -12.02
N THR A 101 -28.92 -5.31 -12.42
CA THR A 101 -28.91 -3.88 -12.73
C THR A 101 -28.63 -3.14 -11.41
N THR A 102 -27.35 -2.93 -11.11
CA THR A 102 -26.91 -2.13 -9.96
C THR A 102 -27.13 -0.65 -10.27
N ASN A 103 -28.12 -0.05 -9.61
CA ASN A 103 -28.27 1.39 -9.54
C ASN A 103 -27.17 1.95 -8.62
N PHE A 104 -26.37 2.88 -9.12
CA PHE A 104 -25.32 3.56 -8.35
C PHE A 104 -25.87 4.87 -7.80
N THR A 105 -25.71 5.11 -6.51
CA THR A 105 -26.06 6.39 -5.89
C THR A 105 -24.84 7.30 -5.86
N GLN A 106 -25.03 8.57 -6.21
CA GLN A 106 -23.99 9.59 -6.37
C GLN A 106 -24.14 10.64 -5.28
N GLU A 107 -23.78 10.29 -4.05
CA GLU A 107 -23.58 11.27 -2.98
C GLU A 107 -22.12 11.20 -2.57
N THR A 108 -21.36 12.27 -2.86
CA THR A 108 -19.93 12.32 -2.55
C THR A 108 -19.77 12.58 -1.04
N PRO A 109 -19.18 11.65 -0.28
CA PRO A 109 -19.02 11.83 1.16
C PRO A 109 -18.00 12.92 1.44
N LYS A 110 -18.16 13.65 2.55
CA LYS A 110 -17.14 14.57 3.08
C LYS A 110 -16.00 13.79 3.73
N ALA A 111 -15.32 12.92 2.98
CA ALA A 111 -14.04 12.40 3.47
C ALA A 111 -13.10 13.59 3.70
N ASN A 112 -12.30 13.56 4.77
CA ASN A 112 -11.31 14.61 5.04
C ASN A 112 -10.42 14.74 3.80
N GLN A 113 -10.64 15.79 3.02
CA GLN A 113 -9.97 16.01 1.76
C GLN A 113 -8.61 16.62 2.09
N TYR A 114 -7.54 15.87 1.82
CA TYR A 114 -6.19 16.37 1.98
C TYR A 114 -6.00 17.60 1.07
N VAL A 115 -5.27 18.59 1.58
CA VAL A 115 -4.78 19.69 0.76
C VAL A 115 -3.59 19.17 -0.04
N GLU A 116 -3.50 19.55 -1.31
CA GLU A 116 -2.37 19.17 -2.15
C GLU A 116 -1.05 19.62 -1.51
N PRO A 117 -0.09 18.70 -1.26
CA PRO A 117 1.21 19.05 -0.72
C PRO A 117 2.11 19.69 -1.80
N ASP A 118 3.20 20.32 -1.38
CA ASP A 118 4.24 20.76 -2.32
C ASP A 118 4.93 19.55 -2.95
N LEU A 119 4.71 19.35 -4.26
CA LEU A 119 5.29 18.27 -5.04
C LEU A 119 6.63 18.64 -5.69
N SER A 120 7.13 19.86 -5.54
CA SER A 120 8.35 20.34 -6.23
C SER A 120 9.60 19.53 -5.89
N ARG A 121 9.64 18.96 -4.68
CA ARG A 121 10.75 18.12 -4.18
C ARG A 121 10.40 16.63 -4.16
N TYR A 122 9.19 16.25 -4.54
CA TYR A 122 8.78 14.86 -4.57
C TYR A 122 9.44 14.14 -5.74
N ILE A 123 10.23 13.11 -5.44
CA ILE A 123 10.86 12.26 -6.44
C ILE A 123 10.07 10.94 -6.46
N PRO A 124 9.28 10.66 -7.51
CA PRO A 124 8.51 9.43 -7.57
C PRO A 124 9.44 8.22 -7.58
N ASN A 125 8.96 7.11 -7.02
CA ASN A 125 9.60 5.81 -7.18
C ASN A 125 9.83 5.52 -8.69
N SER A 126 10.99 4.96 -9.04
CA SER A 126 11.34 4.70 -10.45
C SER A 126 10.33 3.79 -11.16
N LYS A 127 9.72 2.82 -10.44
CA LYS A 127 8.63 1.98 -10.97
C LYS A 127 7.38 2.81 -11.25
N LEU A 128 6.97 3.64 -10.29
CA LEU A 128 5.81 4.51 -10.45
C LEU A 128 5.98 5.44 -11.66
N LYS A 129 7.16 6.07 -11.79
CA LYS A 129 7.49 6.89 -12.94
C LYS A 129 7.35 6.10 -14.26
N GLY A 130 7.91 4.89 -14.31
CA GLY A 130 7.79 4.02 -15.48
C GLY A 130 6.34 3.67 -15.85
N TYR A 131 5.48 3.42 -14.86
CA TYR A 131 4.06 3.16 -15.10
C TYR A 131 3.30 4.39 -15.59
N ILE A 132 3.64 5.58 -15.08
CA ILE A 132 3.07 6.86 -15.53
C ILE A 132 3.50 7.15 -16.97
N ASP A 133 4.79 7.04 -17.28
CA ASP A 133 5.33 7.25 -18.63
C ASP A 133 4.67 6.30 -19.65
N ALA A 134 4.36 5.06 -19.24
CA ALA A 134 3.66 4.06 -20.05
C ALA A 134 2.13 4.20 -20.06
N GLN A 135 1.56 5.12 -19.28
CA GLN A 135 0.12 5.27 -19.05
C GLN A 135 -0.58 3.96 -18.62
N ASP A 136 0.12 3.08 -17.90
CA ASP A 136 -0.41 1.81 -17.43
C ASP A 136 -1.27 2.02 -16.17
N VAL A 137 -2.54 2.39 -16.38
CA VAL A 137 -3.50 2.64 -15.31
C VAL A 137 -3.59 1.48 -14.31
N SER A 138 -3.53 0.23 -14.81
CA SER A 138 -3.63 -0.95 -13.93
C SER A 138 -2.40 -1.08 -13.04
N ALA A 139 -1.20 -0.85 -13.57
CA ALA A 139 0.02 -0.87 -12.79
C ALA A 139 0.10 0.29 -11.80
N ILE A 140 -0.35 1.50 -12.18
CA ILE A 140 -0.41 2.65 -11.27
C ILE A 140 -1.36 2.38 -10.10
N ARG A 141 -2.57 1.87 -10.36
CA ARG A 141 -3.53 1.49 -9.30
C ARG A 141 -2.96 0.43 -8.37
N ALA A 142 -2.34 -0.61 -8.93
CA ALA A 142 -1.70 -1.66 -8.15
C ALA A 142 -0.53 -1.12 -7.29
N PHE A 143 0.24 -0.17 -7.82
CA PHE A 143 1.31 0.51 -7.09
C PHE A 143 0.73 1.30 -5.91
N LEU A 144 -0.23 2.21 -6.14
CA LEU A 144 -0.84 3.00 -5.07
C LEU A 144 -1.50 2.12 -3.99
N PHE A 145 -2.17 1.04 -4.40
CA PHE A 145 -2.75 0.10 -3.45
C PHE A 145 -1.70 -0.58 -2.56
N ALA A 146 -0.53 -0.91 -3.13
CA ALA A 146 0.58 -1.48 -2.36
C ALA A 146 1.15 -0.46 -1.36
N GLU A 147 1.33 0.79 -1.78
CA GLU A 147 1.83 1.88 -0.91
C GLU A 147 0.86 2.16 0.27
N LEU A 148 -0.45 2.06 0.03
CA LEU A 148 -1.46 2.20 1.08
C LEU A 148 -1.26 1.20 2.23
N SER A 149 -0.83 -0.01 1.89
CA SER A 149 -0.56 -1.09 2.86
C SER A 149 0.90 -1.14 3.33
N ASP A 150 1.78 -0.28 2.82
CA ASP A 150 3.17 -0.20 3.25
C ASP A 150 3.31 0.74 4.46
N PHE A 151 3.35 0.14 5.65
CA PHE A 151 3.51 0.86 6.92
C PHE A 151 4.93 1.39 7.16
N ARG A 152 5.87 1.21 6.22
CA ARG A 152 7.18 1.90 6.27
C ARG A 152 7.06 3.34 5.79
N LEU A 153 6.14 3.60 4.86
CA LEU A 153 5.85 4.94 4.36
C LEU A 153 5.16 5.78 5.42
N THR A 154 5.50 7.05 5.46
CA THR A 154 4.75 8.05 6.21
C THR A 154 3.43 8.35 5.50
N ILE A 155 2.46 8.88 6.24
CA ILE A 155 1.20 9.38 5.66
C ILE A 155 1.46 10.46 4.62
N GLU A 156 2.45 11.34 4.88
CA GLU A 156 2.84 12.41 3.96
C GLU A 156 3.41 11.88 2.64
N GLU A 157 4.33 10.91 2.67
CA GLU A 157 4.88 10.28 1.46
C GLU A 157 3.78 9.62 0.62
N LEU A 158 2.82 8.95 1.26
CA LEU A 158 1.69 8.33 0.59
C LEU A 158 0.78 9.37 -0.09
N ILE A 159 0.46 10.47 0.62
CA ILE A 159 -0.34 11.56 0.07
C ILE A 159 0.36 12.21 -1.12
N GLN A 160 1.67 12.48 -1.02
CA GLN A 160 2.48 13.01 -2.12
C GLN A 160 2.44 12.09 -3.35
N ALA A 161 2.56 10.78 -3.16
CA ALA A 161 2.46 9.81 -4.25
C ALA A 161 1.09 9.86 -4.95
N VAL A 162 0.00 9.94 -4.18
CA VAL A 162 -1.37 10.02 -4.72
C VAL A 162 -1.59 11.30 -5.52
N PHE A 163 -1.23 12.47 -4.97
CA PHE A 163 -1.35 13.74 -5.69
C PHE A 163 -0.44 13.82 -6.91
N TYR A 164 0.77 13.25 -6.84
CA TYR A 164 1.65 13.15 -8.00
C TYR A 164 1.00 12.33 -9.12
N VAL A 165 0.36 11.20 -8.80
CA VAL A 165 -0.38 10.41 -9.78
C VAL A 165 -1.58 11.17 -10.35
N GLU A 166 -2.37 11.83 -9.50
CA GLU A 166 -3.54 12.60 -9.94
C GLU A 166 -3.18 13.66 -10.98
N LYS A 167 -2.03 14.33 -10.81
CA LYS A 167 -1.54 15.34 -11.76
C LYS A 167 -1.00 14.78 -13.07
N ASN A 168 -0.36 13.62 -13.01
CA ASN A 168 0.47 13.13 -14.12
C ASN A 168 -0.17 11.96 -14.89
N ALA A 169 -1.22 11.33 -14.37
CA ALA A 169 -1.86 10.18 -14.99
C ALA A 169 -3.39 10.28 -14.98
N LYS A 170 -3.96 10.63 -16.14
CA LYS A 170 -5.42 10.70 -16.33
C LYS A 170 -6.05 9.31 -16.30
N GLY A 171 -7.29 9.23 -15.81
CA GLY A 171 -8.08 7.99 -15.80
C GLY A 171 -7.69 6.99 -14.71
N VAL A 172 -6.72 7.32 -13.86
CA VAL A 172 -6.36 6.46 -12.71
C VAL A 172 -7.49 6.45 -11.69
N PHE A 173 -7.99 7.61 -11.31
CA PHE A 173 -9.08 7.71 -10.34
C PHE A 173 -10.43 7.79 -11.03
N GLU A 174 -11.38 7.01 -10.52
CA GLU A 174 -12.75 6.99 -10.98
C GLU A 174 -13.62 7.96 -10.16
N GLU A 175 -14.79 8.28 -10.70
CA GLU A 175 -15.86 8.89 -9.92
C GLU A 175 -16.27 7.98 -8.77
N TYR A 176 -16.64 8.59 -7.65
CA TYR A 176 -17.15 7.88 -6.49
C TYR A 176 -18.50 7.22 -6.78
N LYS A 177 -18.63 5.94 -6.43
CA LYS A 177 -19.86 5.17 -6.61
C LYS A 177 -20.12 4.28 -5.41
N THR A 178 -21.39 4.10 -5.05
CA THR A 178 -21.87 3.08 -4.10
C THR A 178 -22.80 2.11 -4.81
N SER A 179 -22.88 0.88 -4.30
CA SER A 179 -23.85 -0.11 -4.78
C SER A 179 -24.09 -1.17 -3.70
N ALA A 180 -24.92 -2.17 -4.01
CA ALA A 180 -25.08 -3.35 -3.15
C ALA A 180 -23.74 -4.08 -2.84
N PHE A 181 -22.72 -3.89 -3.66
CA PHE A 181 -21.40 -4.54 -3.52
C PHE A 181 -20.27 -3.57 -3.14
N ILE A 182 -20.55 -2.26 -3.11
CA ILE A 182 -19.54 -1.24 -2.79
C ILE A 182 -20.15 -0.34 -1.72
N ALA A 183 -19.71 -0.54 -0.48
CA ALA A 183 -20.31 0.14 0.66
C ALA A 183 -20.09 1.66 0.58
N GLU A 184 -21.01 2.40 1.19
CA GLU A 184 -20.82 3.82 1.44
C GLU A 184 -19.67 4.05 2.42
N ILE A 185 -19.02 5.22 2.33
CA ILE A 185 -17.95 5.58 3.26
C ILE A 185 -18.56 5.92 4.63
N GLU A 186 -18.27 5.09 5.63
CA GLU A 186 -18.61 5.38 7.03
C GLU A 186 -17.78 6.56 7.54
N GLN A 187 -18.49 7.61 7.99
CA GLN A 187 -17.93 8.88 8.46
C GLN A 187 -17.62 8.85 9.96
N ASP A 188 -18.26 7.98 10.73
CA ASP A 188 -18.05 7.87 12.16
C ASP A 188 -16.71 7.18 12.48
N GLU A 189 -15.71 7.98 12.85
CA GLU A 189 -14.36 7.50 13.20
C GLU A 189 -14.34 6.50 14.36
N SER A 190 -15.37 6.46 15.20
CA SER A 190 -15.47 5.48 16.28
C SER A 190 -15.67 4.06 15.76
N LYS A 191 -16.26 3.91 14.56
CA LYS A 191 -16.47 2.63 13.88
C LYS A 191 -15.26 2.18 13.06
N TRP A 192 -14.26 3.05 12.88
CA TRP A 192 -13.05 2.71 12.16
C TRP A 192 -12.14 1.82 13.01
N ASN A 193 -11.87 0.62 12.50
CA ASN A 193 -11.00 -0.42 13.06
C ASN A 193 -10.30 -1.17 11.91
N GLY A 194 -9.35 -2.06 12.21
CA GLY A 194 -8.63 -2.82 11.18
C GLY A 194 -9.53 -3.64 10.24
N ARG A 195 -10.65 -4.18 10.74
CA ARG A 195 -11.64 -4.89 9.90
C ARG A 195 -12.32 -3.94 8.91
N TYR A 196 -12.70 -2.74 9.36
CA TYR A 196 -13.25 -1.71 8.48
C TYR A 196 -12.25 -1.27 7.40
N PHE A 197 -10.99 -1.03 7.78
CA PHE A 197 -9.93 -0.71 6.83
C PHE A 197 -9.78 -1.79 5.75
N ASN A 198 -9.73 -3.06 6.16
CA ASN A 198 -9.63 -4.19 5.23
C ASN A 198 -10.85 -4.33 4.30
N LEU A 199 -12.06 -4.04 4.80
CA LEU A 199 -13.27 -4.02 3.97
C LEU A 199 -13.23 -2.89 2.94
N GLN A 200 -12.86 -1.68 3.37
CA GLN A 200 -12.76 -0.51 2.49
C GLN A 200 -11.67 -0.68 1.43
N GLN A 201 -10.59 -1.43 1.71
CA GLN A 201 -9.63 -1.82 0.67
C GLN A 201 -10.27 -2.66 -0.44
N GLY A 202 -11.23 -3.53 -0.10
CA GLY A 202 -12.05 -4.25 -1.09
C GLY A 202 -12.89 -3.30 -1.94
N ASP A 203 -13.60 -2.38 -1.29
CA ASP A 203 -14.41 -1.37 -1.98
C ASP A 203 -13.57 -0.49 -2.92
N LEU A 204 -12.34 -0.13 -2.52
CA LEU A 204 -11.39 0.62 -3.35
C LEU A 204 -11.00 -0.15 -4.63
N ASN A 205 -10.86 -1.47 -4.57
CA ASN A 205 -10.58 -2.28 -5.76
C ASN A 205 -11.77 -2.31 -6.74
N LEU A 206 -13.01 -2.24 -6.24
CA LEU A 206 -14.22 -2.25 -7.05
C LEU A 206 -14.54 -0.87 -7.63
N ASN A 207 -14.19 0.20 -6.91
CA ASN A 207 -14.30 1.58 -7.37
C ASN A 207 -13.07 2.35 -6.91
N PHE A 208 -12.08 2.51 -7.80
CA PHE A 208 -10.81 3.16 -7.49
C PHE A 208 -10.94 4.69 -7.48
N ALA A 209 -11.83 5.20 -6.62
CA ALA A 209 -12.10 6.62 -6.49
C ALA A 209 -11.11 7.29 -5.54
N LEU A 210 -10.67 8.50 -5.89
CA LEU A 210 -9.73 9.29 -5.08
C LEU A 210 -10.23 9.48 -3.64
N VAL A 211 -11.53 9.77 -3.49
CA VAL A 211 -12.18 9.95 -2.18
C VAL A 211 -12.09 8.69 -1.30
N ARG A 212 -12.22 7.48 -1.89
CA ARG A 212 -12.07 6.21 -1.16
C ARG A 212 -10.62 5.97 -0.76
N PHE A 213 -9.70 6.32 -1.65
CA PHE A 213 -8.28 6.20 -1.35
C PHE A 213 -7.89 7.09 -0.18
N PHE A 214 -8.23 8.38 -0.22
CA PHE A 214 -7.96 9.31 0.88
C PHE A 214 -8.71 8.93 2.15
N HIS A 215 -9.93 8.42 2.06
CA HIS A 215 -10.63 7.86 3.22
C HIS A 215 -9.82 6.73 3.87
N LEU A 216 -9.27 5.80 3.11
CA LEU A 216 -8.40 4.75 3.65
C LEU A 216 -7.12 5.31 4.28
N VAL A 217 -6.53 6.37 3.71
CA VAL A 217 -5.38 7.06 4.35
C VAL A 217 -5.80 7.65 5.70
N ASN A 218 -6.97 8.29 5.79
CA ASN A 218 -7.51 8.82 7.05
C ASN A 218 -7.74 7.70 8.07
N VAL A 219 -8.36 6.58 7.66
CA VAL A 219 -8.57 5.42 8.53
C VAL A 219 -7.23 4.90 9.05
N ARG A 220 -6.23 4.72 8.18
CA ARG A 220 -4.87 4.31 8.56
C ARG A 220 -4.27 5.27 9.60
N GLU A 221 -4.31 6.57 9.33
CA GLU A 221 -3.76 7.59 10.24
C GLU A 221 -4.50 7.59 11.59
N THR A 222 -5.82 7.44 11.61
CA THR A 222 -6.61 7.36 12.84
C THR A 222 -6.25 6.10 13.64
N LEU A 223 -6.10 4.94 13.00
CA LEU A 223 -5.69 3.70 13.68
C LEU A 223 -4.26 3.78 14.22
N MET A 224 -3.35 4.42 13.48
CA MET A 224 -2.01 4.77 13.97
C MET A 224 -2.08 5.60 15.25
N LYS A 225 -2.86 6.70 15.24
CA LYS A 225 -3.04 7.59 16.40
C LYS A 225 -3.69 6.91 17.60
N LYS A 226 -4.61 5.96 17.35
CA LYS A 226 -5.24 5.11 18.39
C LYS A 226 -4.26 4.08 18.99
N GLY A 227 -3.07 3.91 18.42
CA GLY A 227 -2.09 2.94 18.92
C GLY A 227 -2.38 1.51 18.49
N ASP A 228 -3.16 1.29 17.43
CA ASP A 228 -3.43 -0.06 16.92
C ASP A 228 -2.10 -0.70 16.47
N PRO A 229 -1.72 -1.88 17.01
CA PRO A 229 -0.41 -2.49 16.78
C PRO A 229 -0.17 -2.85 15.32
N ASP A 230 -1.21 -3.20 14.57
CA ASP A 230 -1.09 -3.61 13.16
C ASP A 230 -0.90 -2.40 12.22
N PHE A 231 -1.13 -1.19 12.72
CA PHE A 231 -1.06 0.05 11.94
C PHE A 231 0.15 0.91 12.28
N GLN A 232 0.93 0.56 13.31
CA GLN A 232 2.08 1.36 13.70
C GLN A 232 3.13 1.43 12.60
N GLN A 233 3.74 2.61 12.44
CA GLN A 233 4.75 2.81 11.40
C GLN A 233 5.97 1.93 11.67
N ILE A 234 6.36 1.15 10.66
CA ILE A 234 7.52 0.28 10.72
C ILE A 234 8.77 1.13 10.48
N LYS A 235 9.54 1.37 11.55
CA LYS A 235 10.85 2.03 11.44
C LYS A 235 11.86 1.04 10.87
N VAL A 236 12.27 1.25 9.62
CA VAL A 236 13.41 0.54 9.06
C VAL A 236 14.68 1.27 9.49
N GLU A 237 15.47 0.65 10.38
CA GLU A 237 16.83 1.13 10.64
C GLU A 237 17.65 1.02 9.35
N ARG A 238 17.80 2.14 8.66
CA ARG A 238 18.66 2.24 7.49
C ARG A 238 20.10 2.20 8.01
N LYS A 239 20.75 1.03 8.00
CA LYS A 239 22.20 0.94 8.26
C LYS A 239 22.90 1.73 7.17
N GLU A 240 23.34 2.94 7.50
CA GLU A 240 24.22 3.71 6.63
C GLU A 240 25.48 2.88 6.37
N PRO A 241 25.96 2.80 5.11
CA PRO A 241 27.27 2.22 4.83
C PRO A 241 28.32 3.05 5.55
N GLN A 242 28.92 2.50 6.62
CA GLN A 242 30.11 3.08 7.20
C GLN A 242 31.21 3.07 6.14
N VAL A 243 31.49 4.26 5.59
CA VAL A 243 32.69 4.50 4.80
C VAL A 243 33.87 4.33 5.76
N GLN A 244 34.51 3.16 5.71
CA GLN A 244 35.79 2.94 6.38
C GLN A 244 36.82 3.85 5.72
N THR A 245 37.10 5.00 6.34
CA THR A 245 38.27 5.80 6.00
C THR A 245 39.51 5.04 6.47
N GLN A 246 40.12 4.25 5.60
CA GLN A 246 41.46 3.71 5.84
C GLN A 246 42.47 4.86 5.69
N ALA A 247 42.69 5.60 6.78
CA ALA A 247 43.84 6.48 6.89
C ALA A 247 45.09 5.62 7.13
N GLY A 248 45.96 5.59 6.13
CA GLY A 248 47.25 4.90 6.19
C GLY A 248 48.13 5.45 7.31
N SER A 249 48.64 4.55 8.16
CA SER A 249 49.68 4.87 9.15
C SER A 249 51.04 4.41 8.63
N GLN A 250 51.84 5.36 8.13
CA GLN A 250 53.28 5.22 8.02
C GLN A 250 53.95 5.68 9.33
N ARG A 251 55.03 4.98 9.67
CA ARG A 251 55.75 4.94 10.95
C ARG A 251 56.59 6.19 11.28
N THR A 252 56.98 6.26 12.56
CA THR A 252 58.21 6.79 13.22
C THR A 252 57.87 7.84 14.30
N ALA A 253 58.55 8.01 15.44
CA ALA A 253 59.47 7.21 16.26
C ALA A 253 59.58 7.88 17.66
N SER A 254 59.86 7.07 18.69
CA SER A 254 60.66 7.35 19.91
C SER A 254 60.29 8.43 20.96
N GLN A 255 60.07 7.92 22.19
CA GLN A 255 60.64 8.33 23.50
C GLN A 255 60.31 9.71 24.12
N SER A 256 59.63 9.69 25.28
CA SER A 256 60.24 9.86 26.62
C SER A 256 59.19 10.07 27.74
N THR A 257 59.41 9.43 28.88
CA THR A 257 58.77 9.67 30.20
C THR A 257 59.84 10.29 31.12
N PRO A 258 59.52 11.13 32.14
CA PRO A 258 59.09 10.60 33.45
C PRO A 258 58.15 11.47 34.34
N ARG A 259 57.20 10.78 34.99
CA ARG A 259 56.91 10.72 36.45
C ARG A 259 56.10 11.83 37.21
N SER A 260 55.13 11.32 38.01
CA SER A 260 54.46 11.84 39.24
C SER A 260 53.45 12.99 39.08
N GLN A 261 52.27 13.07 39.72
CA GLN A 261 51.74 12.44 40.94
C GLN A 261 50.20 12.65 41.03
N THR A 262 49.49 11.66 41.58
CA THR A 262 48.26 11.69 42.41
C THR A 262 47.00 12.47 42.00
N GLY A 263 45.88 11.73 41.88
CA GLY A 263 44.50 12.23 42.01
C GLY A 263 43.45 11.33 41.35
N GLN A 264 42.79 10.47 42.13
CA GLN A 264 41.53 9.77 41.80
C GLN A 264 40.38 10.40 42.63
N PRO A 265 39.07 10.14 42.40
CA PRO A 265 38.41 9.48 41.26
C PRO A 265 37.13 10.19 40.72
N ALA A 266 36.65 9.68 39.58
CA ALA A 266 35.24 9.52 39.13
C ALA A 266 34.26 10.72 39.11
N ARG A 267 33.75 11.08 37.91
CA ARG A 267 32.35 10.86 37.45
C ARG A 267 32.14 11.53 36.08
N GLN A 268 31.95 10.76 35.01
CA GLN A 268 31.41 11.26 33.73
C GLN A 268 30.46 10.23 33.14
N THR A 269 29.18 10.61 33.02
CA THR A 269 28.19 10.21 31.99
C THR A 269 26.85 10.81 32.45
N LYS A 270 25.96 11.38 31.62
CA LYS A 270 25.85 11.49 30.16
C LYS A 270 24.77 12.55 29.93
N GLU A 271 25.06 13.64 29.23
CA GLU A 271 24.01 14.54 28.75
C GLU A 271 23.33 13.89 27.54
N GLN A 272 22.04 13.64 27.69
CA GLN A 272 21.16 13.02 26.72
C GLN A 272 20.58 14.12 25.84
N SER A 273 21.21 14.37 24.69
CA SER A 273 20.63 15.21 23.64
C SER A 273 19.50 14.44 22.96
N THR A 274 18.27 14.86 23.22
CA THR A 274 17.06 14.38 22.55
C THR A 274 16.79 15.27 21.34
N ASN A 275 17.21 14.83 20.15
CA ASN A 275 16.72 15.40 18.90
C ASN A 275 15.53 14.59 18.42
N ASN A 276 14.33 15.04 18.80
CA ASN A 276 13.06 14.51 18.32
C ASN A 276 12.44 15.57 17.40
N SER A 277 12.64 15.42 16.09
CA SER A 277 12.09 16.31 15.07
C SER A 277 10.64 15.92 14.79
N ASN A 278 9.71 16.53 15.53
CA ASN A 278 8.28 16.46 15.25
C ASN A 278 7.94 17.42 14.09
N SER A 279 7.60 16.91 12.90
CA SER A 279 6.92 17.72 11.87
C SER A 279 5.43 17.77 12.19
N LYS A 280 4.95 18.95 12.61
CA LYS A 280 3.53 19.26 12.76
C LYS A 280 2.98 19.63 11.39
N VAL A 281 2.30 18.71 10.69
CA VAL A 281 1.40 19.10 9.60
C VAL A 281 0.02 19.31 10.22
N LEU A 282 -0.33 20.59 10.40
CA LEU A 282 -1.59 21.04 10.98
C LEU A 282 -2.74 20.77 10.00
N ALA A 283 -3.73 20.00 10.43
CA ALA A 283 -5.06 20.03 9.84
C ALA A 283 -5.70 21.40 10.18
N ALA A 284 -5.71 22.33 9.22
CA ALA A 284 -6.41 23.60 9.36
C ALA A 284 -7.88 23.41 8.95
N ILE A 285 -8.78 23.38 9.94
CA ILE A 285 -10.23 23.45 9.71
C ILE A 285 -10.59 24.91 9.42
N LEU A 286 -10.94 25.21 8.17
CA LEU A 286 -11.67 26.43 7.83
C LEU A 286 -13.14 26.08 7.61
N ALA A 287 -13.97 26.40 8.59
CA ALA A 287 -15.41 26.53 8.40
C ALA A 287 -15.67 27.85 7.64
N VAL A 288 -15.74 27.78 6.31
CA VAL A 288 -16.37 28.83 5.49
C VAL A 288 -17.24 28.14 4.45
N GLY A 289 -18.53 28.48 4.47
CA GLY A 289 -19.55 27.89 3.62
C GLY A 289 -19.40 28.26 2.15
N GLY A 290 -19.97 27.40 1.31
CA GLY A 290 -20.47 27.72 -0.04
C GLY A 290 -19.41 27.98 -1.11
N LEU A 291 -19.26 27.03 -2.04
CA LEU A 291 -19.85 27.18 -3.38
C LEU A 291 -19.67 25.89 -4.19
N VAL A 292 -20.78 25.44 -4.75
CA VAL A 292 -20.86 24.47 -5.85
C VAL A 292 -20.18 25.08 -7.07
N ALA A 293 -19.29 24.34 -7.73
CA ALA A 293 -18.87 24.66 -9.08
C ALA A 293 -18.82 23.38 -9.93
N LEU A 294 -19.98 23.08 -10.53
CA LEU A 294 -20.10 22.26 -11.73
C LEU A 294 -19.31 22.92 -12.87
N ALA A 295 -18.53 22.13 -13.59
CA ALA A 295 -18.10 22.49 -14.95
C ALA A 295 -17.98 21.24 -15.82
N LEU A 296 -19.14 20.64 -16.13
CA LEU A 296 -19.37 19.94 -17.39
C LEU A 296 -20.08 20.92 -18.32
N TRP A 297 -19.42 21.39 -19.39
CA TRP A 297 -19.97 21.47 -20.76
C TRP A 297 -18.98 22.21 -21.70
N LYS A 298 -18.54 21.55 -22.77
CA LYS A 298 -18.64 22.00 -24.18
C LYS A 298 -17.79 21.13 -25.11
N LEU A 299 -18.43 20.07 -25.61
CA LEU A 299 -18.34 19.68 -27.02
C LEU A 299 -19.74 19.88 -27.63
N PHE A 300 -19.79 20.10 -28.95
CA PHE A 300 -20.88 20.64 -29.78
C PHE A 300 -20.88 22.18 -29.90
N HIS A 301 -20.00 22.73 -30.75
CA HIS A 301 -20.29 23.08 -32.15
C HIS A 301 -18.98 22.96 -32.94
#